data_AF-A0A9P0QCS4-F1
#
_entry.id   AF-A0A9P0QCS4-F1
#
_cell.length_a   1.000
_cell.length_b   1.000
_cell.length_c   1.000
_cell.angle_alpha   90.00
_cell.angle_beta   90.00
_cell.angle_gamma   90.00
#
_symmetry.space_group_name_H-M   'P 1'
#
loop_
_entity.id
_entity.type
_entity.pdbx_description
1 polymer ?
#
loop_
_entity_poly.entity_id
_entity_poly.type
_entity_poly.pdbx_seq_one_letter_code
_entity_poly.pdbx_strand_id
1 'polypeptide(L)'
;MSCRVPHIDTIPKKDNSSDYLKKAHHFYEQSNFPKAYKYFVQYFESLNSISDVSPEDQGIFTGVVTKIATVLEETDDVEELLKCYLQTINLFPDNYFILNSLGAYMFKLGENDIAKKYLELALESHPYFLPVKRNLLHLSWNEMPRWHFRMMNDRLRNQAYDKAITSLISKGYKNAIDIGAGCGLLSLIASKNPEASVVAIEESKTLARMCKDVLIENNVKNVVIMNCYSTDIKEPLGKCNLIVTETFDVALFGERVLESIHHALSTLKTEDDFKVVPARAKVYITGISCPQLYSKYQYLPKPSLQRLHLDNLCVSQLEWKPYEGEYLAGRNYRFVTDTQVLFEVNFSDQEQINKLLSSKYEHEVQLKCNEGVVHAFVIWFDLYLDEDTWITTNPNHENCAKCWEQAIIYIDHSKYLKEGDMLNLEVSMEDCRLSVRTLDEGPTHDCFKVSKDIVTILNDQKLVDTYISVADLFKDRQLDVMDLTPFPLVGFLLAKNGCRVFHSMRNKLDQDFFDYILRVNSISPERFVMLPEGARCIDPEFVKPNSLILHDVIDTDGYLESNFFRTDSLEPAIVLPVTALAVAMMVYAPYIDCCNKVNDSNTLGFKTAKHMNQYSVSLCSFSKPPYRY
;
A
#
# COMPACT_ATOMS: atom_id res chain seq x y z
N MET A 1 26.30 14.18 20.68
CA MET A 1 27.75 13.90 20.81
C MET A 1 27.96 12.39 20.88
N SER A 2 28.72 11.86 19.91
CA SER A 2 29.32 10.52 19.81
C SER A 2 28.45 9.26 19.99
N CYS A 3 27.56 8.97 19.03
CA CYS A 3 27.06 7.61 18.78
C CYS A 3 27.91 6.89 17.70
N ARG A 4 29.23 7.10 17.68
CA ARG A 4 30.11 6.43 16.71
C ARG A 4 30.47 5.04 17.20
N VAL A 5 30.25 4.02 16.38
CA VAL A 5 30.58 2.62 16.67
C VAL A 5 32.10 2.47 16.58
N PRO A 6 32.77 1.97 17.64
CA PRO A 6 34.22 1.74 17.61
C PRO A 6 34.64 0.81 16.45
N HIS A 7 35.80 1.08 15.84
CA HIS A 7 36.43 0.17 14.86
C HIS A 7 37.00 -1.09 15.55
N ILE A 8 36.88 -2.26 14.90
CA ILE A 8 37.34 -3.59 15.37
C ILE A 8 38.86 -3.79 15.16
N ASP A 9 39.65 -2.73 15.02
CA ASP A 9 41.09 -2.91 14.82
C ASP A 9 41.83 -3.05 16.16
N THR A 10 42.12 -4.31 16.49
CA THR A 10 43.21 -4.83 17.33
C THR A 10 43.45 -4.13 18.67
N ILE A 11 42.53 -4.32 19.62
CA ILE A 11 42.82 -4.08 21.04
C ILE A 11 43.49 -5.37 21.60
N PRO A 12 44.64 -5.27 22.30
CA PRO A 12 45.34 -6.45 22.81
C PRO A 12 44.47 -7.23 23.81
N LYS A 13 44.41 -8.56 23.65
CA LYS A 13 43.79 -9.48 24.62
C LYS A 13 44.38 -9.20 26.01
N LYS A 14 43.58 -8.57 26.88
CA LYS A 14 43.88 -8.43 28.31
C LYS A 14 42.95 -9.35 29.08
N ASP A 15 43.51 -10.03 30.08
CA ASP A 15 42.93 -11.04 30.99
C ASP A 15 41.72 -10.61 31.85
N ASN A 16 40.99 -9.54 31.52
CA ASN A 16 39.94 -8.94 32.37
C ASN A 16 38.53 -8.97 31.75
N SER A 17 38.11 -10.09 31.16
CA SER A 17 36.76 -10.25 30.55
C SER A 17 35.61 -9.90 31.53
N SER A 18 35.74 -10.28 32.81
CA SER A 18 34.74 -10.00 33.85
C SER A 18 34.58 -8.49 34.16
N ASP A 19 35.64 -7.69 34.04
CA ASP A 19 35.57 -6.24 34.31
C ASP A 19 34.86 -5.49 33.19
N TYR A 20 35.08 -5.88 31.92
CA TYR A 20 34.36 -5.32 30.79
C TYR A 20 32.86 -5.61 30.86
N LEU A 21 32.49 -6.85 31.19
CA LEU A 21 31.08 -7.22 31.34
C LEU A 21 30.39 -6.39 32.45
N LYS A 22 31.02 -6.28 33.62
CA LYS A 22 30.50 -5.44 34.72
C LYS A 22 30.30 -3.97 34.32
N LYS A 23 31.25 -3.40 33.58
CA LYS A 23 31.14 -2.03 33.05
C LYS A 23 30.03 -1.91 32.02
N ALA A 24 29.87 -2.90 31.15
CA ALA A 24 28.81 -2.92 30.15
C ALA A 24 27.41 -2.86 30.80
N HIS A 25 27.18 -3.73 31.81
CA HIS A 25 25.96 -3.72 32.62
C HIS A 25 25.74 -2.40 33.36
N HIS A 26 26.78 -1.86 34.01
CA HIS A 26 26.68 -0.58 34.72
C HIS A 26 26.24 0.58 33.81
N PHE A 27 26.77 0.66 32.58
CA PHE A 27 26.36 1.69 31.62
C PHE A 27 24.99 1.42 31.00
N TYR A 28 24.60 0.15 30.86
CA TYR A 28 23.26 -0.23 30.42
C TYR A 28 22.20 0.22 31.44
N GLU A 29 22.41 -0.02 32.73
CA GLU A 29 21.52 0.45 33.81
C GLU A 29 21.38 1.98 33.84
N GLN A 30 22.42 2.71 33.44
CA GLN A 30 22.40 4.17 33.31
C GLN A 30 21.80 4.68 32.00
N SER A 31 21.26 3.79 31.15
CA SER A 31 20.79 4.12 29.79
C SER A 31 21.86 4.79 28.90
N ASN A 32 23.15 4.57 29.19
CA ASN A 32 24.26 5.05 28.38
C ASN A 32 24.65 3.99 27.33
N PHE A 33 23.78 3.81 26.34
CA PHE A 33 23.91 2.74 25.34
C PHE A 33 25.22 2.77 24.55
N PRO A 34 25.75 3.93 24.09
CA PRO A 34 27.03 3.95 23.36
C PRO A 34 28.22 3.42 24.17
N LYS A 35 28.29 3.76 25.47
CA LYS A 35 29.33 3.22 26.36
C LYS A 35 29.09 1.74 26.66
N ALA A 36 27.84 1.35 26.92
CA ALA A 36 27.49 -0.05 27.13
C ALA A 36 27.92 -0.92 25.92
N TYR A 37 27.59 -0.49 24.70
CA TYR A 37 27.99 -1.16 23.46
C TYR A 37 29.49 -1.33 23.37
N LYS A 38 30.26 -0.26 23.60
CA LYS A 38 31.73 -0.32 23.58
C LYS A 38 32.27 -1.38 24.53
N TYR A 39 31.79 -1.43 25.77
CA TYR A 39 32.27 -2.40 26.76
C TYR A 39 31.80 -3.83 26.47
N PHE A 40 30.61 -4.01 25.89
CA PHE A 40 30.17 -5.33 25.39
C PHE A 40 31.07 -5.84 24.27
N VAL A 41 31.39 -5.01 23.26
CA VAL A 41 32.32 -5.40 22.19
C VAL A 41 33.70 -5.79 22.74
N GLN A 42 34.24 -5.00 23.68
CA GLN A 42 35.50 -5.33 24.36
C GLN A 42 35.44 -6.65 25.16
N TYR A 43 34.30 -6.92 25.79
CA TYR A 43 34.07 -8.19 26.46
C TYR A 43 34.10 -9.35 25.46
N PHE A 44 33.33 -9.26 24.36
CA PHE A 44 33.28 -10.31 23.33
C PHE A 44 34.65 -10.57 22.69
N GLU A 45 35.43 -9.53 22.37
CA GLU A 45 36.79 -9.66 21.83
C GLU A 45 37.78 -10.29 22.82
N SER A 46 37.51 -10.19 24.12
CA SER A 46 38.35 -10.80 25.17
C SER A 46 38.10 -12.29 25.38
N LEU A 47 37.00 -12.82 24.84
CA LEU A 47 36.64 -14.24 24.99
C LEU A 47 37.46 -15.13 24.05
N ASN A 48 37.59 -16.41 24.43
CA ASN A 48 38.20 -17.43 23.57
C ASN A 48 37.18 -17.97 22.55
N SER A 49 35.90 -18.03 22.93
CA SER A 49 34.79 -18.36 22.05
C SER A 49 33.58 -17.51 22.39
N ILE A 50 32.84 -17.07 21.37
CA ILE A 50 31.59 -16.32 21.58
C ILE A 50 30.47 -17.20 22.17
N SER A 51 30.61 -18.53 22.08
CA SER A 51 29.71 -19.48 22.74
C SER A 51 29.74 -19.39 24.27
N ASP A 52 30.74 -18.73 24.84
CA ASP A 52 30.89 -18.56 26.29
C ASP A 52 29.99 -17.42 26.85
N VAL A 53 29.34 -16.65 25.97
CA VAL A 53 28.41 -15.57 26.34
C VAL A 53 27.07 -16.17 26.80
N SER A 54 26.55 -15.68 27.92
CA SER A 54 25.23 -16.11 28.40
C SER A 54 24.11 -15.60 27.49
N PRO A 55 22.98 -16.33 27.34
CA PRO A 55 21.83 -15.85 26.58
C PRO A 55 21.26 -14.52 27.12
N GLU A 56 21.40 -14.27 28.43
CA GLU A 56 20.99 -13.02 29.08
C GLU A 56 21.85 -11.83 28.61
N ASP A 57 23.18 -11.99 28.63
CA ASP A 57 24.11 -10.95 28.18
C ASP A 57 23.95 -10.67 26.67
N GLN A 58 23.73 -11.71 25.87
CA GLN A 58 23.43 -11.57 24.45
C GLN A 58 22.10 -10.80 24.25
N GLY A 59 21.09 -11.07 25.07
CA GLY A 59 19.80 -10.36 25.06
C GLY A 59 19.97 -8.88 25.40
N ILE A 60 20.74 -8.56 26.43
CA ILE A 60 21.03 -7.16 26.84
C ILE A 60 21.80 -6.43 25.74
N PHE A 61 22.84 -7.07 25.18
CA PHE A 61 23.59 -6.49 24.07
C PHE A 61 22.69 -6.22 22.86
N THR A 62 21.80 -7.16 22.51
CA THR A 62 20.80 -6.96 21.44
C THR A 62 19.89 -5.76 21.73
N GLY A 63 19.48 -5.58 22.99
CA GLY A 63 18.72 -4.41 23.44
C GLY A 63 19.50 -3.10 23.30
N VAL A 64 20.79 -3.09 23.65
CA VAL A 64 21.69 -1.94 23.48
C VAL A 64 21.80 -1.57 21.99
N VAL A 65 22.06 -2.54 21.13
CA VAL A 65 22.16 -2.35 19.66
C VAL A 65 20.87 -1.76 19.11
N THR A 66 19.72 -2.29 19.51
CA THR A 66 18.40 -1.79 19.06
C THR A 66 18.18 -0.33 19.45
N LYS A 67 18.57 0.06 20.68
CA LYS A 67 18.46 1.45 21.14
C LYS A 67 19.39 2.40 20.38
N ILE A 68 20.63 1.98 20.12
CA ILE A 68 21.56 2.76 19.29
C ILE A 68 21.01 2.90 17.87
N ALA A 69 20.55 1.80 17.27
CA ALA A 69 19.99 1.77 15.93
C ALA A 69 18.80 2.74 15.79
N THR A 70 17.90 2.78 16.78
CA THR A 70 16.77 3.74 16.79
C THR A 70 17.26 5.18 16.67
N VAL A 71 18.28 5.57 17.44
CA VAL A 71 18.86 6.93 17.39
C VAL A 71 19.54 7.18 16.04
N LEU A 72 20.27 6.19 15.51
CA LEU A 72 20.97 6.34 14.23
C LEU A 72 19.97 6.50 13.06
N GLU A 73 18.87 5.74 13.08
CA GLU A 73 17.76 5.88 12.13
C GLU A 73 17.09 7.26 12.21
N GLU A 74 16.87 7.79 13.42
CA GLU A 74 16.32 9.15 13.62
C GLU A 74 17.26 10.25 13.11
N THR A 75 18.57 10.02 13.17
CA THR A 75 19.60 10.95 12.68
C THR A 75 20.00 10.72 11.22
N ASP A 76 19.41 9.73 10.54
CA ASP A 76 19.73 9.31 9.17
C ASP A 76 21.22 8.96 8.94
N ASP A 77 21.90 8.41 9.97
CA ASP A 77 23.31 8.00 9.88
C ASP A 77 23.41 6.53 9.41
N VAL A 78 23.19 6.36 8.10
CA VAL A 78 23.10 5.05 7.45
C VAL A 78 24.38 4.22 7.60
N GLU A 79 25.55 4.83 7.47
CA GLU A 79 26.85 4.14 7.51
C GLU A 79 27.07 3.51 8.90
N GLU A 80 26.85 4.30 9.95
CA GLU A 80 27.07 3.87 11.33
C GLU A 80 26.02 2.84 11.76
N LEU A 81 24.78 2.96 11.27
CA LEU A 81 23.72 1.98 11.51
C LEU A 81 24.05 0.61 10.90
N LEU A 82 24.45 0.59 9.62
CA LEU A 82 24.84 -0.64 8.94
C LEU A 82 26.05 -1.28 9.62
N LYS A 83 27.04 -0.47 10.04
CA LYS A 83 28.18 -0.96 10.81
C LYS A 83 27.72 -1.59 12.12
N CYS A 84 26.82 -0.97 12.88
CA CYS A 84 26.30 -1.51 14.13
C CYS A 84 25.63 -2.89 13.94
N TYR A 85 24.78 -3.02 12.92
CA TYR A 85 24.12 -4.28 12.59
C TYR A 85 25.11 -5.35 12.11
N LEU A 86 26.00 -5.02 11.17
CA LEU A 86 26.97 -5.97 10.62
C LEU A 86 27.99 -6.43 11.65
N GLN A 87 28.48 -5.55 12.53
CA GLN A 87 29.35 -5.94 13.64
C GLN A 87 28.65 -6.92 14.58
N THR A 88 27.37 -6.68 14.89
CA THR A 88 26.60 -7.57 15.75
C THR A 88 26.36 -8.94 15.10
N ILE A 89 26.06 -8.97 13.80
CA ILE A 89 25.90 -10.23 13.04
C ILE A 89 27.22 -10.99 12.93
N ASN A 90 28.36 -10.29 12.78
CA ASN A 90 29.66 -10.94 12.77
C ASN A 90 30.00 -11.63 14.10
N LEU A 91 29.56 -11.05 15.23
CA LEU A 91 29.72 -11.65 16.55
C LEU A 91 28.70 -12.77 16.80
N PHE A 92 27.44 -12.54 16.43
CA PHE A 92 26.32 -13.45 16.63
C PHE A 92 25.56 -13.67 15.32
N PRO A 93 26.02 -14.59 14.45
CA PRO A 93 25.41 -14.82 13.14
C PRO A 93 23.94 -15.22 13.20
N ASP A 94 23.54 -15.94 14.25
CA ASP A 94 22.17 -16.45 14.43
C ASP A 94 21.27 -15.48 15.22
N ASN A 95 21.70 -14.22 15.43
CA ASN A 95 20.90 -13.21 16.11
C ASN A 95 19.72 -12.76 15.23
N TYR A 96 18.65 -13.53 15.27
CA TYR A 96 17.44 -13.35 14.45
C TYR A 96 16.77 -11.98 14.65
N PHE A 97 16.91 -11.34 15.81
CA PHE A 97 16.39 -9.99 16.03
C PHE A 97 17.13 -8.97 15.18
N ILE A 98 18.47 -9.00 15.18
CA ILE A 98 19.28 -8.06 14.41
C ILE A 98 19.24 -8.36 12.92
N LEU A 99 19.25 -9.64 12.53
CA LEU A 99 19.03 -10.06 11.14
C LEU A 99 17.69 -9.52 10.61
N ASN A 100 16.62 -9.61 11.41
CA ASN A 100 15.32 -9.05 11.07
C ASN A 100 15.35 -7.52 10.94
N SER A 101 15.98 -6.81 11.88
CA SER A 101 16.07 -5.35 11.85
C SER A 101 16.87 -4.86 10.63
N LEU A 102 18.01 -5.51 10.32
CA LEU A 102 18.78 -5.22 9.12
C LEU A 102 17.98 -5.52 7.84
N GLY A 103 17.28 -6.66 7.79
CA GLY A 103 16.43 -7.03 6.66
C GLY A 103 15.30 -6.03 6.42
N ALA A 104 14.62 -5.59 7.49
CA ALA A 104 13.59 -4.55 7.43
C ALA A 104 14.14 -3.20 6.97
N TYR A 105 15.34 -2.84 7.44
CA TYR A 105 16.00 -1.59 7.04
C TYR A 105 16.44 -1.62 5.57
N MET A 106 17.02 -2.73 5.09
CA MET A 106 17.37 -2.91 3.68
C MET A 106 16.14 -2.85 2.78
N PHE A 107 15.01 -3.41 3.24
CA PHE A 107 13.75 -3.30 2.54
C PHE A 107 13.28 -1.84 2.45
N LYS A 108 13.42 -1.05 3.52
CA LYS A 108 13.14 0.40 3.52
C LYS A 108 13.99 1.16 2.49
N LEU A 109 15.24 0.77 2.30
CA LEU A 109 16.13 1.35 1.29
C LEU A 109 15.84 0.89 -0.15
N GLY A 110 14.90 -0.04 -0.35
CA GLY A 110 14.59 -0.63 -1.66
C GLY A 110 15.53 -1.76 -2.10
N GLU A 111 16.47 -2.18 -1.23
CA GLU A 111 17.43 -3.25 -1.48
C GLU A 111 16.82 -4.64 -1.22
N ASN A 112 15.82 -5.00 -2.02
CA ASN A 112 14.96 -6.18 -1.81
C ASN A 112 15.72 -7.52 -1.76
N ASP A 113 16.71 -7.74 -2.64
CA ASP A 113 17.48 -8.98 -2.66
C ASP A 113 18.32 -9.14 -1.38
N ILE A 114 18.88 -8.04 -0.86
CA ILE A 114 19.65 -8.03 0.40
C ILE A 114 18.70 -8.23 1.59
N ALA A 115 17.56 -7.55 1.59
CA ALA A 115 16.52 -7.71 2.61
C ALA A 115 16.08 -9.18 2.71
N LYS A 116 15.77 -9.81 1.57
CA LYS A 116 15.37 -11.22 1.50
C LYS A 116 16.38 -12.13 2.18
N LYS A 117 17.67 -11.98 1.82
CA LYS A 117 18.75 -12.80 2.35
C LYS A 117 18.82 -12.75 3.88
N TYR A 118 18.80 -11.56 4.48
CA TYR A 118 18.89 -11.44 5.95
C TYR A 118 17.61 -11.91 6.66
N LEU A 119 16.44 -11.69 6.05
CA LEU A 119 15.18 -12.19 6.60
C LEU A 119 15.08 -13.73 6.53
N GLU A 120 15.57 -14.36 5.46
CA GLU A 120 15.65 -15.82 5.34
C GLU A 120 16.60 -16.41 6.39
N LEU A 121 17.78 -15.82 6.60
CA LEU A 121 18.70 -16.21 7.68
C LEU A 121 18.06 -16.08 9.06
N ALA A 122 17.29 -15.01 9.29
CA ALA A 122 16.57 -14.81 10.56
C ALA A 122 15.50 -15.89 10.78
N LEU A 123 14.81 -16.30 9.71
CA LEU A 123 13.79 -17.33 9.76
C LEU A 123 14.39 -18.72 9.98
N GLU A 124 15.53 -19.02 9.36
CA GLU A 124 16.29 -20.25 9.59
C GLU A 124 16.75 -20.36 11.05
N SER A 125 17.23 -19.25 11.62
CA SER A 125 17.65 -19.16 13.02
C SER A 125 16.49 -19.30 14.01
N HIS A 126 15.33 -18.70 13.69
CA HIS A 126 14.15 -18.76 14.55
C HIS A 126 12.83 -18.89 13.75
N PRO A 127 12.39 -20.12 13.39
CA PRO A 127 11.26 -20.37 12.49
C PRO A 127 9.90 -19.83 12.94
N TYR A 128 9.74 -19.52 14.23
CA TYR A 128 8.50 -19.00 14.82
C TYR A 128 8.54 -17.50 15.11
N PHE A 129 9.59 -16.78 14.67
CA PHE A 129 9.69 -15.34 14.89
C PHE A 129 8.78 -14.58 13.92
N LEU A 130 7.58 -14.21 14.38
CA LEU A 130 6.53 -13.61 13.56
C LEU A 130 6.94 -12.32 12.82
N PRO A 131 7.75 -11.41 13.40
CA PRO A 131 8.19 -10.21 12.68
C PRO A 131 8.92 -10.50 11.37
N VAL A 132 9.73 -11.56 11.30
CA VAL A 132 10.42 -11.97 10.07
C VAL A 132 9.44 -12.46 9.02
N LYS A 133 8.46 -13.29 9.42
CA LYS A 133 7.40 -13.76 8.51
C LYS A 133 6.61 -12.59 7.94
N ARG A 134 6.30 -11.59 8.76
CA ARG A 134 5.64 -10.35 8.32
C ARG A 134 6.50 -9.54 7.34
N ASN A 135 7.79 -9.42 7.60
CA ASN A 135 8.69 -8.68 6.71
C ASN A 135 8.88 -9.41 5.36
N LEU A 136 9.02 -10.74 5.35
CA LEU A 136 9.06 -11.54 4.12
C LEU A 136 7.75 -11.47 3.33
N LEU A 137 6.62 -11.42 4.05
CA LEU A 137 5.32 -11.18 3.48
C LEU A 137 5.29 -9.82 2.76
N HIS A 138 5.70 -8.74 3.42
CA HIS A 138 5.73 -7.39 2.83
C HIS A 138 6.66 -7.32 1.62
N LEU A 139 7.83 -7.97 1.69
CA LEU A 139 8.75 -8.09 0.58
C LEU A 139 8.09 -8.78 -0.62
N SER A 140 7.41 -9.91 -0.39
CA SER A 140 6.68 -10.65 -1.44
C SER A 140 5.55 -9.84 -2.07
N TRP A 141 4.88 -9.00 -1.27
CA TRP A 141 3.86 -8.07 -1.74
C TRP A 141 4.44 -6.96 -2.62
N ASN A 142 5.61 -6.43 -2.25
CA ASN A 142 6.28 -5.37 -2.98
C ASN A 142 6.85 -5.87 -4.32
N GLU A 143 7.47 -7.05 -4.31
CA GLU A 143 8.03 -7.66 -5.51
C GLU A 143 6.96 -8.17 -6.49
N MET A 144 5.84 -8.65 -5.96
CA MET A 144 4.74 -9.18 -6.75
C MET A 144 3.41 -8.66 -6.19
N PRO A 145 2.95 -7.48 -6.62
CA PRO A 145 1.62 -7.00 -6.26
C PRO A 145 0.53 -8.03 -6.60
N ARG A 146 -0.48 -8.16 -5.73
CA ARG A 146 -1.49 -9.23 -5.84
C ARG A 146 -2.33 -9.18 -7.11
N TRP A 147 -2.42 -8.02 -7.74
CA TRP A 147 -3.13 -7.87 -9.01
C TRP A 147 -2.51 -8.71 -10.14
N HIS A 148 -1.20 -9.03 -10.11
CA HIS A 148 -0.57 -9.95 -11.07
C HIS A 148 -1.21 -11.34 -11.04
N PHE A 149 -1.59 -11.83 -9.85
CA PHE A 149 -2.27 -13.12 -9.72
C PHE A 149 -3.68 -13.06 -10.29
N ARG A 150 -4.43 -11.98 -10.00
CA ARG A 150 -5.77 -11.76 -10.57
C ARG A 150 -5.72 -11.70 -12.09
N MET A 151 -4.75 -10.97 -12.63
CA MET A 151 -4.49 -10.82 -14.06
C MET A 151 -4.23 -12.18 -14.73
N MET A 152 -3.34 -12.99 -14.16
CA MET A 152 -3.04 -14.31 -14.71
C MET A 152 -4.20 -15.30 -14.54
N ASN A 153 -5.07 -15.08 -13.56
CA ASN A 153 -6.29 -15.87 -13.37
C ASN A 153 -7.49 -15.38 -14.19
N ASP A 154 -7.40 -14.23 -14.87
CA ASP A 154 -8.46 -13.70 -15.72
C ASP A 154 -8.49 -14.43 -17.07
N ARG A 155 -9.25 -15.53 -17.10
CA ARG A 155 -9.40 -16.37 -18.29
C ARG A 155 -9.95 -15.62 -19.49
N LEU A 156 -10.91 -14.72 -19.29
CA LEU A 156 -11.56 -14.01 -20.40
C LEU A 156 -10.57 -13.05 -21.06
N ARG A 157 -9.84 -12.28 -20.24
CA ARG A 157 -8.74 -11.43 -20.71
C ARG A 157 -7.67 -12.24 -21.45
N ASN A 158 -7.20 -13.34 -20.85
CA ASN A 158 -6.16 -14.18 -21.44
C ASN A 158 -6.59 -14.80 -22.79
N GLN A 159 -7.84 -15.25 -22.90
CA GLN A 159 -8.40 -15.80 -24.14
C GLN A 159 -8.58 -14.74 -25.22
N ALA A 160 -8.98 -13.52 -24.85
CA ALA A 160 -9.11 -12.41 -25.77
C ALA A 160 -7.74 -12.05 -26.39
N TYR A 161 -6.70 -11.91 -25.57
CA TYR A 161 -5.34 -11.69 -26.05
C TYR A 161 -4.82 -12.84 -26.93
N ASP A 162 -5.07 -14.10 -26.54
CA ASP A 162 -4.70 -15.27 -27.34
C ASP A 162 -5.30 -15.22 -28.75
N LYS A 163 -6.60 -14.93 -28.82
CA LYS A 163 -7.34 -14.83 -30.09
C LYS A 163 -6.78 -13.73 -30.99
N ALA A 164 -6.59 -12.52 -30.45
CA ALA A 164 -6.12 -11.38 -31.23
C ALA A 164 -4.67 -11.56 -31.71
N ILE A 165 -3.75 -11.91 -30.80
CA ILE A 165 -2.33 -12.09 -31.13
C ILE A 165 -2.15 -13.23 -32.14
N THR A 166 -2.80 -14.38 -31.91
CA THR A 166 -2.70 -15.54 -32.82
C THR A 166 -3.25 -15.20 -34.21
N SER A 167 -4.37 -14.48 -34.28
CA SER A 167 -4.95 -14.05 -35.56
C SER A 167 -3.99 -13.13 -36.32
N LEU A 168 -3.41 -12.12 -35.67
CA LEU A 168 -2.49 -11.18 -36.32
C LEU A 168 -1.20 -11.86 -36.78
N ILE A 169 -0.61 -12.74 -35.96
CA ILE A 169 0.58 -13.50 -36.37
C ILE A 169 0.28 -14.37 -37.60
N SER A 170 -0.91 -15.00 -37.66
CA SER A 170 -1.32 -15.78 -38.84
C SER A 170 -1.47 -14.94 -40.11
N LYS A 171 -1.72 -13.63 -39.97
CA LYS A 171 -1.82 -12.65 -41.07
C LYS A 171 -0.46 -12.08 -41.49
N GLY A 172 0.64 -12.46 -40.83
CA GLY A 172 2.01 -12.04 -41.18
C GLY A 172 2.67 -11.07 -40.20
N TYR A 173 1.94 -10.61 -39.17
CA TYR A 173 2.48 -9.73 -38.11
C TYR A 173 3.28 -10.53 -37.08
N LYS A 174 4.42 -11.08 -37.49
CA LYS A 174 5.19 -12.08 -36.74
C LYS A 174 6.42 -11.53 -36.01
N ASN A 175 6.77 -10.27 -36.21
CA ASN A 175 7.89 -9.63 -35.53
C ASN A 175 7.32 -8.77 -34.39
N ALA A 176 7.23 -9.36 -33.20
CA ALA A 176 6.49 -8.80 -32.08
C ALA A 176 7.40 -8.20 -31.00
N ILE A 177 6.99 -7.07 -30.44
CA ILE A 177 7.56 -6.50 -29.21
C ILE A 177 6.46 -6.47 -28.16
N ASP A 178 6.69 -7.15 -27.04
CA ASP A 178 5.81 -7.22 -25.87
C ASP A 178 6.34 -6.25 -24.80
N ILE A 179 5.67 -5.12 -24.61
CA ILE A 179 6.06 -4.05 -23.68
C ILE A 179 5.32 -4.22 -22.36
N GLY A 180 6.08 -4.36 -21.27
CA GLY A 180 5.52 -4.73 -19.97
C GLY A 180 5.18 -6.21 -19.93
N ALA A 181 6.14 -7.06 -20.33
CA ALA A 181 5.90 -8.48 -20.54
C ALA A 181 5.50 -9.23 -19.26
N GLY A 182 5.80 -8.67 -18.08
CA GLY A 182 5.53 -9.28 -16.78
C GLY A 182 6.19 -10.64 -16.66
N CYS A 183 5.39 -11.67 -16.39
CA CYS A 183 5.86 -13.07 -16.37
C CYS A 183 5.88 -13.74 -17.76
N GLY A 184 5.59 -13.00 -18.83
CA GLY A 184 5.75 -13.42 -20.23
C GLY A 184 4.53 -14.07 -20.87
N LEU A 185 3.32 -13.92 -20.33
CA LEU A 185 2.13 -14.61 -20.87
C LEU A 185 1.82 -14.22 -22.33
N LEU A 186 1.91 -12.94 -22.68
CA LEU A 186 1.61 -12.48 -24.04
C LEU A 186 2.72 -12.89 -25.02
N SER A 187 3.98 -12.81 -24.58
CA SER A 187 5.13 -13.40 -25.27
C SER A 187 4.99 -14.91 -25.50
N LEU A 188 4.49 -15.67 -24.52
CA LEU A 188 4.20 -17.11 -24.65
C LEU A 188 3.14 -17.37 -25.71
N ILE A 189 2.05 -16.59 -25.70
CA ILE A 189 1.00 -16.64 -26.73
C ILE A 189 1.59 -16.43 -28.12
N ALA A 190 2.37 -15.35 -28.32
CA ALA A 190 2.99 -15.05 -29.60
C ALA A 190 3.97 -16.14 -30.04
N SER A 191 4.72 -16.71 -29.08
CA SER A 191 5.72 -17.74 -29.33
C SER A 191 5.15 -19.07 -29.85
N LYS A 192 3.83 -19.31 -29.69
CA LYS A 192 3.16 -20.53 -30.20
C LYS A 192 3.39 -20.73 -31.70
N ASN A 193 3.58 -19.65 -32.46
CA ASN A 193 4.00 -19.72 -33.84
C ASN A 193 5.55 -19.73 -33.94
N PRO A 194 6.18 -20.81 -34.42
CA PRO A 194 7.64 -20.90 -34.54
C PRO A 194 8.26 -19.88 -35.50
N GLU A 195 7.50 -19.27 -36.41
CA GLU A 195 7.97 -18.20 -37.29
C GLU A 195 7.95 -16.82 -36.63
N ALA A 196 7.29 -16.67 -35.48
CA ALA A 196 7.29 -15.43 -34.75
C ALA A 196 8.66 -15.17 -34.12
N SER A 197 9.10 -13.91 -34.16
CA SER A 197 10.26 -13.40 -33.45
C SER A 197 9.75 -12.39 -32.42
N VAL A 198 9.94 -12.69 -31.13
CA VAL A 198 9.38 -11.89 -30.05
C VAL A 198 10.48 -11.28 -29.20
N VAL A 199 10.36 -9.98 -28.90
CA VAL A 199 11.18 -9.32 -27.88
C VAL A 199 10.28 -8.93 -26.71
N ALA A 200 10.53 -9.51 -25.55
CA ALA A 200 9.83 -9.24 -24.31
C ALA A 200 10.60 -8.19 -23.50
N ILE A 201 9.99 -7.04 -23.23
CA ILE A 201 10.58 -5.93 -22.48
C ILE A 201 9.90 -5.85 -21.12
N GLU A 202 10.69 -5.92 -20.05
CA GLU A 202 10.22 -5.93 -18.67
C GLU A 202 11.20 -5.18 -17.76
N GLU A 203 10.77 -4.13 -17.10
CA GLU A 203 11.59 -3.26 -16.27
C GLU A 203 11.91 -3.87 -14.89
N SER A 204 10.96 -4.60 -14.29
CA SER A 204 11.15 -5.23 -12.99
C SER A 204 12.12 -6.40 -13.11
N LYS A 205 13.24 -6.30 -12.39
CA LYS A 205 14.24 -7.38 -12.31
C LYS A 205 13.62 -8.71 -11.87
N THR A 206 12.62 -8.67 -10.99
CA THR A 206 11.96 -9.87 -10.47
C THR A 206 11.04 -10.49 -11.52
N LEU A 207 10.24 -9.69 -12.22
CA LEU A 207 9.38 -10.18 -13.30
C LEU A 207 10.19 -10.64 -14.51
N ALA A 208 11.25 -9.94 -14.90
CA ALA A 208 12.12 -10.35 -16.00
C ALA A 208 12.82 -11.70 -15.73
N ARG A 209 13.31 -11.92 -14.50
CA ARG A 209 13.83 -13.23 -14.06
C ARG A 209 12.76 -14.31 -14.15
N MET A 210 11.56 -14.02 -13.63
CA MET A 210 10.43 -14.95 -13.68
C MET A 210 10.01 -15.29 -15.10
N CYS A 211 9.92 -14.29 -15.98
CA CYS A 211 9.63 -14.45 -17.41
C CYS A 211 10.62 -15.43 -18.05
N LYS A 212 11.92 -15.25 -17.78
CA LYS A 212 12.96 -16.15 -18.27
C LYS A 212 12.75 -17.59 -17.82
N ASP A 213 12.49 -17.80 -16.53
CA ASP A 213 12.26 -19.13 -15.98
C ASP A 213 11.00 -19.78 -16.57
N VAL A 214 9.93 -19.00 -16.74
CA VAL A 214 8.67 -19.44 -17.37
C VAL A 214 8.90 -19.83 -18.84
N LEU A 215 9.65 -19.04 -19.61
CA LEU A 215 9.97 -19.39 -21.01
C LEU A 215 10.77 -20.69 -21.10
N ILE A 216 11.74 -20.90 -20.21
CA ILE A 216 12.53 -22.14 -20.12
C ILE A 216 11.64 -23.34 -19.81
N GLU A 217 10.77 -23.23 -18.80
CA GLU A 217 9.86 -24.29 -18.37
C GLU A 217 8.84 -24.69 -19.48
N ASN A 218 8.51 -23.75 -20.37
CA ASN A 218 7.65 -23.95 -21.53
C ASN A 218 8.42 -24.27 -22.84
N ASN A 219 9.74 -24.46 -22.78
CA ASN A 219 10.60 -24.79 -23.94
C ASN A 219 10.56 -23.77 -25.08
N VAL A 220 10.39 -22.49 -24.77
CA VAL A 220 10.31 -21.42 -25.77
C VAL A 220 11.71 -20.98 -26.22
N LYS A 221 11.88 -20.80 -27.54
CA LYS A 221 13.19 -20.48 -28.16
C LYS A 221 13.21 -19.20 -28.99
N ASN A 222 12.04 -18.69 -29.35
CA ASN A 222 11.86 -17.56 -30.26
C ASN A 222 11.45 -16.26 -29.54
N VAL A 223 11.73 -16.19 -28.23
CA VAL A 223 11.52 -15.00 -27.38
C VAL A 223 12.86 -14.57 -26.79
N VAL A 224 13.19 -13.29 -26.90
CA VAL A 224 14.35 -12.66 -26.24
C VAL A 224 13.84 -11.69 -25.18
N ILE A 225 14.37 -11.78 -23.96
CA ILE A 225 13.99 -10.88 -22.85
C ILE A 225 15.01 -9.75 -22.72
N MET A 226 14.49 -8.54 -22.56
CA MET A 226 15.26 -7.34 -22.20
C MET A 226 14.76 -6.78 -20.87
N ASN A 227 15.67 -6.70 -19.89
CA ASN A 227 15.34 -6.12 -18.58
C ASN A 227 15.66 -4.61 -18.55
N CYS A 228 14.71 -3.78 -18.99
CA CYS A 228 14.81 -2.32 -19.02
C CYS A 228 13.43 -1.69 -19.21
N TYR A 229 13.33 -0.36 -19.06
CA TYR A 229 12.18 0.37 -19.59
C TYR A 229 12.23 0.37 -21.13
N SER A 230 11.08 0.27 -21.80
CA SER A 230 11.05 0.34 -23.27
C SER A 230 11.60 1.69 -23.76
N THR A 231 11.27 2.78 -23.07
CA THR A 231 11.69 4.16 -23.38
C THR A 231 13.20 4.41 -23.29
N ASP A 232 13.95 3.52 -22.64
CA ASP A 232 15.42 3.58 -22.57
C ASP A 232 16.08 3.09 -23.87
N ILE A 233 15.35 2.32 -24.68
CA ILE A 233 15.84 1.76 -25.94
C ILE A 233 15.88 2.88 -26.99
N LYS A 234 17.07 3.16 -27.52
CA LYS A 234 17.29 4.28 -28.44
C LYS A 234 17.30 3.88 -29.92
N GLU A 235 17.46 2.59 -30.20
CA GLU A 235 17.57 2.05 -31.55
C GLU A 235 16.59 0.88 -31.75
N PRO A 236 16.13 0.63 -32.99
CA PRO A 236 15.28 -0.52 -33.26
C PRO A 236 15.96 -1.86 -32.90
N LEU A 237 15.18 -2.80 -32.39
CA LEU A 237 15.65 -4.12 -31.94
C LEU A 237 15.64 -5.19 -33.05
N GLY A 238 15.40 -4.76 -34.30
CA GLY A 238 15.21 -5.61 -35.46
C GLY A 238 13.94 -5.26 -36.22
N LYS A 239 13.45 -6.21 -37.03
CA LYS A 239 12.13 -6.07 -37.67
C LYS A 239 11.05 -6.05 -36.59
N CYS A 240 10.04 -5.21 -36.77
CA CYS A 240 8.91 -5.06 -35.86
C CYS A 240 7.69 -4.56 -36.66
N ASN A 241 6.66 -5.40 -36.67
CA ASN A 241 5.35 -5.10 -37.25
C ASN A 241 4.19 -5.43 -36.31
N LEU A 242 4.47 -5.86 -35.07
CA LEU A 242 3.47 -6.08 -34.04
C LEU A 242 3.98 -5.52 -32.70
N ILE A 243 3.24 -4.59 -32.11
CA ILE A 243 3.47 -4.11 -30.74
C ILE A 243 2.35 -4.67 -29.87
N VAL A 244 2.71 -5.32 -28.77
CA VAL A 244 1.77 -5.87 -27.79
C VAL A 244 2.07 -5.22 -26.45
N THR A 245 1.04 -4.85 -25.70
CA THR A 245 1.22 -4.35 -24.33
C THR A 245 -0.01 -4.61 -23.48
N GLU A 246 0.18 -4.62 -22.17
CA GLU A 246 -0.91 -4.59 -21.20
C GLU A 246 -0.60 -3.73 -19.97
N THR A 247 0.16 -2.65 -20.16
CA THR A 247 0.48 -1.69 -19.10
C THR A 247 -0.68 -0.70 -18.85
N PHE A 248 -1.90 -1.21 -18.63
CA PHE A 248 -3.11 -0.40 -18.43
C PHE A 248 -3.56 -0.47 -16.97
N ASP A 249 -3.83 0.70 -16.38
CA ASP A 249 -4.40 0.78 -15.04
C ASP A 249 -5.94 0.87 -15.06
N VAL A 250 -6.55 1.04 -13.89
CA VAL A 250 -8.02 1.11 -13.72
C VAL A 250 -8.67 2.31 -14.43
N ALA A 251 -7.92 3.36 -14.72
CA ALA A 251 -8.34 4.52 -15.51
C ALA A 251 -7.66 4.56 -16.90
N LEU A 252 -7.23 3.39 -17.38
CA LEU A 252 -6.51 3.13 -18.63
C LEU A 252 -5.04 3.59 -18.67
N PHE A 253 -4.74 4.85 -18.36
CA PHE A 253 -3.43 5.45 -18.68
C PHE A 253 -2.42 5.58 -17.53
N GLY A 254 -2.80 5.34 -16.28
CA GLY A 254 -1.98 5.66 -15.11
C GLY A 254 -0.67 4.87 -14.97
N GLU A 255 -0.48 3.81 -15.78
CA GLU A 255 0.76 3.07 -15.97
C GLU A 255 1.62 3.59 -17.15
N ARG A 256 1.35 4.82 -17.61
CA ARG A 256 2.13 5.55 -18.64
C ARG A 256 2.15 4.86 -20.01
N VAL A 257 1.13 4.05 -20.33
CA VAL A 257 1.02 3.32 -21.61
C VAL A 257 1.14 4.21 -22.85
N LEU A 258 0.61 5.43 -22.79
CA LEU A 258 0.67 6.37 -23.91
C LEU A 258 2.10 6.74 -24.29
N GLU A 259 2.99 6.91 -23.30
CA GLU A 259 4.41 7.21 -23.54
C GLU A 259 5.15 6.00 -24.10
N SER A 260 4.87 4.81 -23.54
CA SER A 260 5.47 3.56 -24.03
C SER A 260 5.07 3.27 -25.47
N ILE A 261 3.79 3.44 -25.83
CA ILE A 261 3.32 3.28 -27.21
C ILE A 261 3.89 4.39 -28.10
N HIS A 262 3.85 5.66 -27.68
CA HIS A 262 4.44 6.77 -28.42
C HIS A 262 5.89 6.48 -28.81
N HIS A 263 6.70 6.05 -27.83
CA HIS A 263 8.10 5.66 -28.04
C HIS A 263 8.23 4.46 -28.98
N ALA A 264 7.40 3.42 -28.79
CA ALA A 264 7.43 2.24 -29.64
C ALA A 264 7.14 2.57 -31.11
N LEU A 265 6.16 3.45 -31.36
CA LEU A 265 5.82 3.92 -32.70
C LEU A 265 6.93 4.79 -33.34
N SER A 266 7.64 5.58 -32.53
CA SER A 266 8.72 6.45 -33.03
C SER A 266 10.06 5.73 -33.23
N THR A 267 10.32 4.67 -32.47
CA THR A 267 11.67 4.10 -32.34
C THR A 267 11.73 2.59 -32.57
N LEU A 268 10.73 1.83 -32.13
CA LEU A 268 10.79 0.36 -32.14
C LEU A 268 10.11 -0.26 -33.36
N LYS A 269 9.06 0.38 -33.88
CA LYS A 269 8.40 0.03 -35.14
C LYS A 269 9.39 0.21 -36.30
N THR A 270 9.50 -0.80 -37.17
CA THR A 270 10.39 -0.74 -38.35
C THR A 270 9.70 -1.06 -39.68
N GLU A 271 8.45 -1.50 -39.66
CA GLU A 271 7.66 -1.80 -40.87
C GLU A 271 6.45 -0.85 -40.98
N ASP A 272 6.11 -0.43 -42.20
CA ASP A 272 4.99 0.51 -42.44
C ASP A 272 3.62 -0.13 -42.18
N ASP A 273 3.46 -1.41 -42.55
CA ASP A 273 2.29 -2.21 -42.19
C ASP A 273 2.56 -2.87 -40.83
N PHE A 274 1.98 -2.28 -39.78
CA PHE A 274 2.14 -2.73 -38.42
C PHE A 274 0.80 -2.71 -37.67
N LYS A 275 0.76 -3.40 -36.54
CA LYS A 275 -0.40 -3.40 -35.63
C LYS A 275 0.04 -3.19 -34.20
N VAL A 276 -0.84 -2.57 -33.41
CA VAL A 276 -0.73 -2.49 -31.96
C VAL A 276 -1.86 -3.31 -31.35
N VAL A 277 -1.54 -4.10 -30.33
CA VAL A 277 -2.51 -4.85 -29.52
C VAL A 277 -2.34 -4.38 -28.07
N PRO A 278 -3.35 -3.72 -27.48
CA PRO A 278 -4.64 -3.37 -28.06
C PRO A 278 -4.59 -2.36 -29.21
N ALA A 279 -5.56 -2.41 -30.11
CA ALA A 279 -5.67 -1.50 -31.24
C ALA A 279 -6.31 -0.16 -30.84
N ARG A 280 -7.33 -0.20 -29.99
CA ARG A 280 -8.10 0.98 -29.59
C ARG A 280 -8.65 0.84 -28.18
N ALA A 281 -8.86 1.96 -27.49
CA ALA A 281 -9.61 2.00 -26.24
C ALA A 281 -10.70 3.06 -26.28
N LYS A 282 -11.79 2.82 -25.54
CA LYS A 282 -12.89 3.75 -25.34
C LYS A 282 -13.20 3.86 -23.86
N VAL A 283 -13.12 5.07 -23.31
CA VAL A 283 -13.25 5.33 -21.87
C VAL A 283 -14.59 6.00 -21.59
N TYR A 284 -15.27 5.55 -20.54
CA TYR A 284 -16.60 6.00 -20.15
C TYR A 284 -16.60 6.60 -18.76
N ILE A 285 -17.56 7.48 -18.50
CA ILE A 285 -17.85 8.04 -17.18
C ILE A 285 -19.35 8.04 -16.91
N THR A 286 -19.74 7.80 -15.66
CA THR A 286 -21.10 8.05 -15.17
C THR A 286 -21.09 8.40 -13.68
N GLY A 287 -22.09 9.17 -13.24
CA GLY A 287 -22.33 9.45 -11.83
C GLY A 287 -23.00 8.27 -11.15
N ILE A 288 -22.50 7.90 -9.96
CA ILE A 288 -23.05 6.79 -9.17
C ILE A 288 -23.59 7.24 -7.84
N SER A 289 -24.66 6.58 -7.40
CA SER A 289 -25.13 6.63 -6.03
C SER A 289 -24.67 5.37 -5.30
N CYS A 290 -23.64 5.48 -4.45
CA CYS A 290 -23.17 4.41 -3.59
C CYS A 290 -22.77 4.94 -2.20
N PRO A 291 -23.68 4.88 -1.20
CA PRO A 291 -23.41 5.36 0.15
C PRO A 291 -22.21 4.69 0.82
N GLN A 292 -21.96 3.39 0.54
CA GLN A 292 -20.85 2.65 1.13
C GLN A 292 -19.49 3.19 0.66
N LEU A 293 -19.37 3.56 -0.62
CA LEU A 293 -18.17 4.22 -1.14
C LEU A 293 -18.01 5.60 -0.54
N TYR A 294 -19.11 6.35 -0.51
CA TYR A 294 -19.13 7.69 0.04
C TYR A 294 -18.64 7.72 1.49
N SER A 295 -19.08 6.77 2.34
CA SER A 295 -18.65 6.66 3.73
C SER A 295 -17.18 6.29 3.93
N LYS A 296 -16.46 5.85 2.89
CA LYS A 296 -15.00 5.66 3.00
C LYS A 296 -14.27 6.99 2.92
N TYR A 297 -14.80 7.92 2.12
CA TYR A 297 -14.14 9.18 1.81
C TYR A 297 -14.66 10.35 2.64
N GLN A 298 -15.92 10.30 3.07
CA GLN A 298 -16.59 11.40 3.74
C GLN A 298 -17.30 10.95 5.02
N TYR A 299 -17.20 11.78 6.06
CA TYR A 299 -17.96 11.63 7.29
C TYR A 299 -19.46 11.85 7.04
N LEU A 300 -20.27 10.96 7.60
CA LEU A 300 -21.73 11.03 7.60
C LEU A 300 -22.21 11.51 8.96
N PRO A 301 -22.89 12.67 9.05
CA PRO A 301 -23.41 13.20 10.30
C PRO A 301 -24.27 12.21 11.09
N LYS A 302 -24.02 12.14 12.40
CA LYS A 302 -24.71 11.23 13.32
C LYS A 302 -25.39 12.01 14.46
N PRO A 303 -26.66 11.69 14.81
CA PRO A 303 -27.33 12.32 15.94
C PRO A 303 -26.56 12.20 17.25
N SER A 304 -25.84 11.10 17.47
CA SER A 304 -25.06 10.88 18.69
C SER A 304 -23.83 11.80 18.80
N LEU A 305 -23.32 12.31 17.67
CA LEU A 305 -22.19 13.24 17.60
C LEU A 305 -22.59 14.72 17.68
N GLN A 306 -23.89 15.04 17.76
CA GLN A 306 -24.40 16.39 18.05
C GLN A 306 -23.81 16.96 19.35
N ARG A 307 -23.46 16.09 20.31
CA ARG A 307 -22.78 16.45 21.57
C ARG A 307 -21.44 17.13 21.38
N LEU A 308 -20.82 16.97 20.20
CA LEU A 308 -19.57 17.62 19.79
C LEU A 308 -19.77 18.63 18.65
N HIS A 309 -21.01 19.01 18.33
CA HIS A 309 -21.35 19.93 17.24
C HIS A 309 -20.89 19.46 15.84
N LEU A 310 -20.99 18.15 15.57
CA LEU A 310 -20.55 17.54 14.30
C LEU A 310 -21.69 17.31 13.29
N ASP A 311 -22.85 17.95 13.44
CA ASP A 311 -24.03 17.63 12.62
C ASP A 311 -23.99 18.26 11.21
N ASN A 312 -23.30 19.39 11.07
CA ASN A 312 -23.30 20.21 9.86
C ASN A 312 -21.88 20.49 9.37
N LEU A 313 -21.03 19.46 9.37
CA LEU A 313 -19.64 19.57 8.96
C LEU A 313 -19.37 18.74 7.73
N CYS A 314 -18.63 19.34 6.80
CA CYS A 314 -17.95 18.59 5.78
C CYS A 314 -16.60 18.12 6.33
N VAL A 315 -16.42 16.81 6.46
CA VAL A 315 -15.14 16.19 6.83
C VAL A 315 -14.87 15.10 5.82
N SER A 316 -13.77 15.20 5.10
CA SER A 316 -13.36 14.26 4.06
C SER A 316 -11.92 13.83 4.30
N GLN A 317 -11.58 12.59 3.97
CA GLN A 317 -10.20 12.15 4.07
C GLN A 317 -9.32 12.87 3.04
N LEU A 318 -8.05 13.09 3.37
CA LEU A 318 -7.05 13.62 2.43
C LEU A 318 -6.11 12.51 1.98
N GLU A 319 -6.43 11.87 0.86
CA GLU A 319 -5.44 11.21 0.03
C GLU A 319 -5.49 11.83 -1.35
N TRP A 320 -4.44 12.56 -1.75
CA TRP A 320 -4.34 13.12 -3.09
C TRP A 320 -4.09 11.99 -4.09
N LYS A 321 -5.18 11.47 -4.64
CA LYS A 321 -5.20 10.58 -5.79
C LYS A 321 -6.29 11.07 -6.74
N PRO A 322 -6.03 11.16 -8.05
CA PRO A 322 -7.03 11.58 -9.01
C PRO A 322 -8.21 10.58 -9.10
N TYR A 323 -7.96 9.32 -8.75
CA TYR A 323 -8.96 8.26 -8.66
C TYR A 323 -8.47 7.10 -7.76
N GLU A 324 -9.39 6.26 -7.30
CA GLU A 324 -9.10 5.02 -6.57
C GLU A 324 -9.71 3.81 -7.29
N GLY A 325 -9.01 2.68 -7.31
CA GLY A 325 -9.54 1.42 -7.84
C GLY A 325 -10.51 0.76 -6.85
N GLU A 326 -11.74 0.49 -7.28
CA GLU A 326 -12.74 -0.21 -6.48
C GLU A 326 -13.51 -1.26 -7.31
N TYR A 327 -13.74 -2.43 -6.71
CA TYR A 327 -14.70 -3.38 -7.27
C TYR A 327 -16.13 -2.95 -6.91
N LEU A 328 -16.89 -2.58 -7.94
CA LEU A 328 -18.32 -2.30 -7.78
C LEU A 328 -19.17 -3.56 -7.71
N ALA A 329 -18.72 -4.67 -8.28
CA ALA A 329 -19.41 -5.95 -8.22
C ALA A 329 -19.72 -6.35 -6.77
N GLY A 330 -21.00 -6.65 -6.49
CA GLY A 330 -21.47 -7.02 -5.14
C GLY A 330 -21.76 -5.85 -4.21
N ARG A 331 -21.54 -4.58 -4.64
CA ARG A 331 -22.00 -3.39 -3.90
C ARG A 331 -23.40 -2.99 -4.32
N ASN A 332 -24.11 -2.31 -3.44
CA ASN A 332 -25.39 -1.69 -3.77
C ASN A 332 -25.14 -0.27 -4.32
N TYR A 333 -25.07 -0.16 -5.64
CA TYR A 333 -24.94 1.11 -6.35
C TYR A 333 -25.96 1.22 -7.48
N ARG A 334 -26.20 2.46 -7.92
CA ARG A 334 -27.00 2.75 -9.12
C ARG A 334 -26.34 3.86 -9.93
N PHE A 335 -26.46 3.80 -11.25
CA PHE A 335 -26.14 4.92 -12.12
C PHE A 335 -27.22 5.98 -11.97
N VAL A 336 -26.84 7.23 -11.68
CA VAL A 336 -27.74 8.36 -11.47
C VAL A 336 -27.61 9.43 -12.55
N THR A 337 -26.70 9.23 -13.50
CA THR A 337 -26.62 9.98 -14.75
C THR A 337 -26.64 9.03 -15.94
N ASP A 338 -26.75 9.58 -17.14
CA ASP A 338 -26.35 8.86 -18.34
C ASP A 338 -24.84 8.53 -18.32
N THR A 339 -24.45 7.64 -19.22
CA THR A 339 -23.05 7.28 -19.44
C THR A 339 -22.54 8.06 -20.63
N GLN A 340 -21.44 8.77 -20.46
CA GLN A 340 -20.77 9.49 -21.53
C GLN A 340 -19.42 8.89 -21.86
N VAL A 341 -18.96 9.11 -23.09
CA VAL A 341 -17.63 8.73 -23.53
C VAL A 341 -16.70 9.90 -23.24
N LEU A 342 -15.65 9.66 -22.46
CA LEU A 342 -14.62 10.65 -22.20
C LEU A 342 -13.76 10.86 -23.45
N PHE A 343 -13.22 9.77 -23.97
CA PHE A 343 -12.44 9.79 -25.21
C PHE A 343 -12.33 8.40 -25.80
N GLU A 344 -11.88 8.37 -27.04
CA GLU A 344 -11.55 7.19 -27.81
C GLU A 344 -10.16 7.39 -28.40
N VAL A 345 -9.29 6.39 -28.25
CA VAL A 345 -7.88 6.48 -28.68
C VAL A 345 -7.53 5.29 -29.55
N ASN A 346 -7.08 5.56 -30.78
CA ASN A 346 -6.43 4.56 -31.64
C ASN A 346 -4.93 4.51 -31.33
N PHE A 347 -4.44 3.38 -30.82
CA PHE A 347 -3.05 3.23 -30.42
C PHE A 347 -2.07 3.13 -31.59
N SER A 348 -2.56 3.05 -32.83
CA SER A 348 -1.73 3.18 -34.04
C SER A 348 -1.68 4.61 -34.58
N ASP A 349 -2.43 5.56 -33.99
CA ASP A 349 -2.50 6.96 -34.42
C ASP A 349 -1.64 7.85 -33.51
N GLN A 350 -0.45 8.19 -34.01
CA GLN A 350 0.51 9.03 -33.29
C GLN A 350 -0.05 10.42 -32.96
N GLU A 351 -0.90 11.00 -33.81
CA GLU A 351 -1.43 12.34 -33.62
C GLU A 351 -2.40 12.37 -32.44
N GLN A 352 -3.27 11.36 -32.33
CA GLN A 352 -4.15 11.19 -31.18
C GLN A 352 -3.37 11.01 -29.88
N ILE A 353 -2.32 10.18 -29.89
CA ILE A 353 -1.45 9.97 -28.72
C ILE A 353 -0.76 11.29 -28.32
N ASN A 354 -0.20 12.03 -29.28
CA ASN A 354 0.44 13.33 -29.03
C ASN A 354 -0.52 14.35 -28.42
N LYS A 355 -1.78 14.35 -28.87
CA LYS A 355 -2.82 15.24 -28.32
C LYS A 355 -3.12 14.89 -26.86
N LEU A 356 -3.19 13.61 -26.51
CA LEU A 356 -3.43 13.14 -25.14
C LEU A 356 -2.25 13.38 -24.20
N LEU A 357 -1.01 13.26 -24.71
CA LEU A 357 0.22 13.58 -23.99
C LEU A 357 0.48 15.09 -23.87
N SER A 358 -0.31 15.92 -24.53
CA SER A 358 -0.16 17.37 -24.44
C SER A 358 -0.52 17.87 -23.04
N SER A 359 0.31 18.75 -22.48
CA SER A 359 0.06 19.42 -21.19
C SER A 359 -1.17 20.34 -21.18
N LYS A 360 -1.88 20.46 -22.31
CA LYS A 360 -3.11 21.26 -22.47
C LYS A 360 -4.33 20.39 -22.79
N TYR A 361 -4.27 19.09 -22.56
CA TYR A 361 -5.43 18.22 -22.77
C TYR A 361 -6.47 18.51 -21.69
N GLU A 362 -7.48 19.29 -22.07
CA GLU A 362 -8.64 19.65 -21.26
C GLU A 362 -9.88 19.66 -22.15
N HIS A 363 -10.98 19.07 -21.68
CA HIS A 363 -12.28 19.20 -22.34
C HIS A 363 -13.43 19.03 -21.35
N GLU A 364 -14.59 19.53 -21.73
CA GLU A 364 -15.81 19.44 -20.93
C GLU A 364 -16.66 18.24 -21.36
N VAL A 365 -17.25 17.57 -20.38
CA VAL A 365 -18.21 16.48 -20.57
C VAL A 365 -19.47 16.80 -19.76
N GLN A 366 -20.62 16.59 -20.39
CA GLN A 366 -21.92 16.87 -19.77
C GLN A 366 -22.65 15.56 -19.47
N LEU A 367 -23.00 15.35 -18.20
CA LEU A 367 -23.80 14.21 -17.76
C LEU A 367 -25.23 14.66 -17.47
N LYS A 368 -26.21 13.98 -18.07
CA LYS A 368 -27.63 14.21 -17.81
C LYS A 368 -28.10 13.34 -16.65
N CYS A 369 -28.74 13.94 -15.65
CA CYS A 369 -29.22 13.22 -14.48
C CYS A 369 -30.53 12.46 -14.73
N ASN A 370 -30.63 11.25 -14.18
CA ASN A 370 -31.81 10.38 -14.17
C ASN A 370 -32.61 10.45 -12.86
N GLU A 371 -32.32 11.43 -11.99
CA GLU A 371 -32.71 11.56 -10.57
C GLU A 371 -31.83 10.74 -9.58
N GLY A 372 -31.27 11.43 -8.59
CA GLY A 372 -30.62 10.79 -7.45
C GLY A 372 -29.55 11.63 -6.78
N VAL A 373 -28.86 10.99 -5.82
CA VAL A 373 -27.69 11.58 -5.15
C VAL A 373 -26.44 11.05 -5.83
N VAL A 374 -25.65 11.95 -6.42
CA VAL A 374 -24.32 11.62 -6.90
C VAL A 374 -23.39 11.56 -5.69
N HIS A 375 -22.75 10.41 -5.49
CA HIS A 375 -21.77 10.19 -4.42
C HIS A 375 -20.33 10.17 -4.96
N ALA A 376 -20.15 9.76 -6.21
CA ALA A 376 -18.86 9.67 -6.91
C ALA A 376 -19.11 9.55 -8.42
N PHE A 377 -18.05 9.68 -9.21
CA PHE A 377 -18.04 9.23 -10.60
C PHE A 377 -17.29 7.91 -10.72
N VAL A 378 -17.76 7.06 -11.63
CA VAL A 378 -17.04 5.84 -12.01
C VAL A 378 -16.57 5.94 -13.45
N ILE A 379 -15.34 5.52 -13.67
CA ILE A 379 -14.72 5.35 -14.98
C ILE A 379 -14.44 3.87 -15.22
N TRP A 380 -14.69 3.45 -16.45
CA TRP A 380 -14.30 2.16 -16.99
C TRP A 380 -13.97 2.31 -18.48
N PHE A 381 -13.46 1.25 -19.09
CA PHE A 381 -13.09 1.26 -20.49
C PHE A 381 -13.41 -0.04 -21.21
N ASP A 382 -13.54 0.07 -22.52
CA ASP A 382 -13.51 -1.04 -23.47
C ASP A 382 -12.18 -1.00 -24.21
N LEU A 383 -11.50 -2.13 -24.25
CA LEU A 383 -10.19 -2.32 -24.86
C LEU A 383 -10.31 -3.24 -26.06
N TYR A 384 -10.30 -2.66 -27.25
CA TYR A 384 -10.42 -3.37 -28.52
C TYR A 384 -9.04 -3.90 -28.91
N LEU A 385 -8.85 -5.22 -28.82
CA LEU A 385 -7.59 -5.87 -29.12
C LEU A 385 -7.33 -5.95 -30.62
N ASP A 386 -8.40 -6.22 -31.38
CA ASP A 386 -8.48 -6.16 -32.83
C ASP A 386 -9.91 -5.73 -33.24
N GLU A 387 -10.31 -5.99 -34.50
CA GLU A 387 -11.64 -5.65 -35.01
C GLU A 387 -12.77 -6.49 -34.38
N ASP A 388 -12.48 -7.72 -33.95
CA ASP A 388 -13.47 -8.74 -33.56
C ASP A 388 -13.39 -9.13 -32.07
N THR A 389 -12.43 -8.58 -31.34
CA THR A 389 -12.06 -9.02 -30.01
C THR A 389 -11.80 -7.81 -29.12
N TRP A 390 -12.46 -7.77 -27.98
CA TRP A 390 -12.38 -6.68 -27.02
C TRP A 390 -12.53 -7.20 -25.59
N ILE A 391 -12.07 -6.40 -24.64
CA ILE A 391 -12.22 -6.61 -23.20
C ILE A 391 -12.96 -5.41 -22.61
N THR A 392 -13.77 -5.61 -21.58
CA THR A 392 -14.47 -4.52 -20.88
C THR A 392 -14.22 -4.56 -19.40
N THR A 393 -14.09 -3.38 -18.80
CA THR A 393 -14.11 -3.18 -17.36
C THR A 393 -15.43 -2.61 -16.86
N ASN A 394 -16.48 -2.62 -17.70
CA ASN A 394 -17.82 -2.19 -17.31
C ASN A 394 -18.37 -3.09 -16.18
N PRO A 395 -18.66 -2.51 -15.00
CA PRO A 395 -19.05 -3.29 -13.82
C PRO A 395 -20.39 -4.02 -13.98
N ASN A 396 -21.24 -3.59 -14.92
CA ASN A 396 -22.55 -4.19 -15.19
C ASN A 396 -22.52 -5.23 -16.34
N HIS A 397 -21.37 -5.43 -16.99
CA HIS A 397 -21.27 -6.37 -18.10
C HIS A 397 -21.01 -7.79 -17.60
N GLU A 398 -21.71 -8.78 -18.15
CA GLU A 398 -21.58 -10.20 -17.74
C GLU A 398 -20.15 -10.75 -17.87
N ASN A 399 -19.43 -10.28 -18.89
CA ASN A 399 -18.05 -10.66 -19.20
C ASN A 399 -17.05 -9.58 -18.77
N CYS A 400 -17.35 -8.82 -17.71
CA CYS A 400 -16.40 -7.86 -17.14
C CYS A 400 -15.09 -8.57 -16.77
N ALA A 401 -13.96 -8.01 -17.24
CA ALA A 401 -12.65 -8.43 -16.80
C ALA A 401 -12.54 -8.26 -15.28
N LYS A 402 -11.90 -9.24 -14.65
CA LYS A 402 -11.74 -9.35 -13.20
C LYS A 402 -10.38 -8.88 -12.74
N CYS A 403 -9.42 -8.75 -13.64
CA CYS A 403 -8.08 -8.25 -13.33
C CYS A 403 -8.06 -6.76 -12.95
N TRP A 404 -8.93 -5.97 -13.57
CA TRP A 404 -9.11 -4.55 -13.27
C TRP A 404 -10.32 -4.30 -12.36
N GLU A 405 -10.17 -3.27 -11.54
CA GLU A 405 -11.25 -2.60 -10.82
C GLU A 405 -11.84 -1.48 -11.69
N GLN A 406 -12.81 -0.73 -11.15
CA GLN A 406 -13.27 0.51 -11.75
C GLN A 406 -12.59 1.70 -11.06
N ALA A 407 -12.27 2.74 -11.82
CA ALA A 407 -11.72 3.98 -11.26
C ALA A 407 -12.84 4.83 -10.66
N ILE A 408 -12.74 5.16 -9.37
CA ILE A 408 -13.68 5.98 -8.63
C ILE A 408 -13.08 7.35 -8.39
N ILE A 409 -13.80 8.39 -8.81
CA ILE A 409 -13.51 9.78 -8.49
C ILE A 409 -14.49 10.22 -7.41
N TYR A 410 -13.96 10.44 -6.22
CA TYR A 410 -14.76 10.97 -5.11
C TYR A 410 -15.00 12.47 -5.30
N ILE A 411 -16.16 12.93 -4.85
CA ILE A 411 -16.51 14.34 -4.80
C ILE A 411 -16.59 14.79 -3.34
N ASP A 412 -16.23 16.05 -3.08
CA ASP A 412 -16.19 16.61 -1.72
C ASP A 412 -17.58 16.74 -1.08
N HIS A 413 -18.63 16.80 -1.90
CA HIS A 413 -20.01 16.86 -1.44
C HIS A 413 -20.91 16.06 -2.36
N SER A 414 -21.74 15.21 -1.76
CA SER A 414 -22.81 14.57 -2.49
C SER A 414 -23.76 15.62 -3.05
N LYS A 415 -24.18 15.44 -4.30
CA LYS A 415 -25.09 16.37 -4.99
C LYS A 415 -26.39 15.65 -5.28
N TYR A 416 -27.49 16.11 -4.68
CA TYR A 416 -28.82 15.67 -5.12
C TYR A 416 -29.19 16.41 -6.40
N LEU A 417 -29.57 15.65 -7.42
CA LEU A 417 -29.92 16.14 -8.74
C LEU A 417 -31.28 15.57 -9.13
N LYS A 418 -32.09 16.40 -9.76
CA LYS A 418 -33.38 16.04 -10.33
C LYS A 418 -33.19 15.48 -11.74
N GLU A 419 -34.17 14.70 -12.19
CA GLU A 419 -34.20 14.24 -13.57
C GLU A 419 -34.11 15.43 -14.54
N GLY A 420 -33.18 15.34 -15.50
CA GLY A 420 -32.93 16.39 -16.49
C GLY A 420 -31.93 17.47 -16.08
N ASP A 421 -31.49 17.50 -14.83
CA ASP A 421 -30.35 18.36 -14.42
C ASP A 421 -29.09 17.95 -15.20
N MET A 422 -28.24 18.93 -15.50
CA MET A 422 -26.98 18.73 -16.22
C MET A 422 -25.81 18.94 -15.26
N LEU A 423 -24.86 18.00 -15.26
CA LEU A 423 -23.57 18.14 -14.61
C LEU A 423 -22.47 18.37 -15.64
N ASN A 424 -21.77 19.48 -15.51
CA ASN A 424 -20.60 19.82 -16.29
C ASN A 424 -19.35 19.34 -15.55
N LEU A 425 -18.56 18.51 -16.22
CA LEU A 425 -17.29 18.02 -15.74
C LEU A 425 -16.19 18.58 -16.65
N GLU A 426 -15.07 18.98 -16.06
CA GLU A 426 -13.84 19.16 -16.82
C GLU A 426 -12.96 17.93 -16.62
N VAL A 427 -12.43 17.45 -17.74
CA VAL A 427 -11.59 16.28 -17.84
C VAL A 427 -10.24 16.70 -18.36
N SER A 428 -9.19 16.41 -17.59
CA SER A 428 -7.81 16.77 -17.93
C SER A 428 -6.87 15.58 -17.78
N MET A 429 -5.67 15.71 -18.35
CA MET A 429 -4.60 14.73 -18.23
C MET A 429 -3.39 15.38 -17.54
N GLU A 430 -2.99 14.86 -16.38
CA GLU A 430 -1.81 15.31 -15.65
C GLU A 430 -0.88 14.11 -15.41
N ASP A 431 0.37 14.18 -15.90
CA ASP A 431 1.36 13.09 -15.81
C ASP A 431 0.79 11.71 -16.23
N CYS A 432 0.13 11.66 -17.39
CA CYS A 432 -0.56 10.48 -17.93
C CYS A 432 -1.70 9.93 -17.04
N ARG A 433 -2.19 10.70 -16.07
CA ARG A 433 -3.33 10.33 -15.24
C ARG A 433 -4.53 11.21 -15.55
N LEU A 434 -5.67 10.54 -15.66
CA LEU A 434 -6.95 11.19 -15.86
C LEU A 434 -7.36 11.94 -14.59
N SER A 435 -7.68 13.21 -14.71
CA SER A 435 -8.27 14.02 -13.65
C SER A 435 -9.64 14.50 -14.09
N VAL A 436 -10.60 14.50 -13.17
CA VAL A 436 -11.96 14.94 -13.43
C VAL A 436 -12.40 15.83 -12.28
N ARG A 437 -12.85 17.04 -12.61
CA ARG A 437 -13.40 17.99 -11.65
C ARG A 437 -14.81 18.40 -12.06
N THR A 438 -15.67 18.68 -11.08
CA THR A 438 -16.99 19.25 -11.37
C THR A 438 -16.87 20.74 -11.59
N LEU A 439 -17.43 21.29 -12.66
CA LEU A 439 -17.46 22.73 -12.91
C LEU A 439 -18.59 23.44 -12.16
N ASP A 440 -19.68 22.72 -11.89
CA ASP A 440 -20.85 23.24 -11.17
C ASP A 440 -20.65 23.21 -9.65
N GLU A 441 -19.52 23.73 -9.17
CA GLU A 441 -19.32 23.90 -7.74
C GLU A 441 -20.17 25.07 -7.24
N GLY A 442 -21.15 24.75 -6.39
CA GLY A 442 -21.77 25.74 -5.51
C GLY A 442 -20.73 26.35 -4.56
N PRO A 443 -21.12 27.22 -3.61
CA PRO A 443 -20.16 27.80 -2.66
C PRO A 443 -19.33 26.69 -2.03
N THR A 444 -18.01 26.79 -2.18
CA THR A 444 -17.02 25.90 -1.57
C THR A 444 -17.32 25.85 -0.08
N HIS A 445 -17.88 24.74 0.39
CA HIS A 445 -17.93 24.47 1.81
C HIS A 445 -16.54 23.99 2.20
N ASP A 446 -15.83 24.76 3.02
CA ASP A 446 -14.52 24.35 3.53
C ASP A 446 -14.68 23.00 4.26
N CYS A 447 -14.25 21.92 3.62
CA CYS A 447 -14.23 20.58 4.20
C CYS A 447 -12.96 20.42 5.02
N PHE A 448 -13.09 19.91 6.25
CA PHE A 448 -11.93 19.46 7.00
C PHE A 448 -11.32 18.25 6.28
N LYS A 449 -10.04 18.37 5.93
CA LYS A 449 -9.24 17.34 5.30
C LYS A 449 -8.51 16.57 6.39
N VAL A 450 -8.93 15.34 6.68
CA VAL A 450 -8.45 14.53 7.82
C VAL A 450 -7.86 13.19 7.36
N SER A 451 -7.28 12.43 8.28
CA SER A 451 -6.84 11.07 8.03
C SER A 451 -8.01 10.11 7.80
N LYS A 452 -7.75 9.07 7.01
CA LYS A 452 -8.68 7.96 6.77
C LYS A 452 -9.18 7.31 8.07
N ASP A 453 -8.32 7.22 9.08
CA ASP A 453 -8.65 6.62 10.38
C ASP A 453 -9.79 7.38 11.08
N ILE A 454 -9.76 8.72 11.05
CA ILE A 454 -10.82 9.56 11.62
C ILE A 454 -12.15 9.33 10.91
N VAL A 455 -12.17 9.38 9.56
CA VAL A 455 -13.40 9.13 8.79
C VAL A 455 -13.95 7.73 9.07
N THR A 456 -13.08 6.73 9.12
CA THR A 456 -13.44 5.32 9.38
C THR A 456 -14.11 5.17 10.75
N ILE A 457 -13.50 5.70 11.81
CA ILE A 457 -14.05 5.63 13.17
C ILE A 457 -15.35 6.42 13.28
N LEU A 458 -15.38 7.65 12.78
CA LEU A 458 -16.56 8.50 12.87
C LEU A 458 -17.76 7.93 12.11
N ASN A 459 -17.53 7.12 11.07
CA ASN A 459 -18.59 6.47 10.31
C ASN A 459 -19.04 5.11 10.88
N ASP A 460 -18.30 4.48 11.79
CA ASP A 460 -18.80 3.30 12.53
C ASP A 460 -19.81 3.70 13.61
N GLN A 461 -21.11 3.49 13.36
CA GLN A 461 -22.18 3.88 14.29
C GLN A 461 -22.07 3.13 15.62
N LYS A 462 -21.76 1.84 15.56
CA LYS A 462 -21.73 0.99 16.75
C LYS A 462 -20.55 1.35 17.64
N LEU A 463 -19.40 1.64 17.06
CA LEU A 463 -18.22 2.09 17.79
C LEU A 463 -18.47 3.46 18.44
N VAL A 464 -18.99 4.43 17.68
CA VAL A 464 -19.33 5.78 18.18
C VAL A 464 -20.30 5.71 19.36
N ASP A 465 -21.40 4.96 19.23
CA ASP A 465 -22.38 4.85 20.32
C ASP A 465 -21.82 4.14 21.56
N THR A 466 -20.90 3.18 21.36
CA THR A 466 -20.18 2.52 22.45
C THR A 466 -19.26 3.50 23.17
N TYR A 467 -18.49 4.30 22.45
CA TYR A 467 -17.61 5.33 23.04
C TYR A 467 -18.39 6.41 23.77
N ILE A 468 -19.53 6.85 23.23
CA ILE A 468 -20.42 7.78 23.92
C ILE A 468 -20.94 7.17 25.22
N SER A 469 -21.36 5.91 25.19
CA SER A 469 -21.81 5.19 26.39
C SER A 469 -20.70 5.08 27.44
N VAL A 470 -19.46 4.80 27.02
CA VAL A 470 -18.28 4.81 27.90
C VAL A 470 -18.08 6.18 28.52
N ALA A 471 -18.10 7.26 27.74
CA ALA A 471 -17.98 8.61 28.27
C ALA A 471 -19.09 8.93 29.30
N ASP A 472 -20.32 8.49 29.06
CA ASP A 472 -21.45 8.69 29.98
C ASP A 472 -21.31 7.93 31.31
N LEU A 473 -20.64 6.77 31.32
CA LEU A 473 -20.33 6.04 32.56
C LEU A 473 -19.37 6.80 33.49
N PHE A 474 -18.52 7.64 32.90
CA PHE A 474 -17.45 8.36 33.62
C PHE A 474 -17.69 9.87 33.73
N LYS A 475 -18.80 10.39 33.19
CA LYS A 475 -19.05 11.84 33.05
C LYS A 475 -18.97 12.64 34.35
N ASP A 476 -19.33 12.04 35.48
CA ASP A 476 -19.38 12.69 36.79
C ASP A 476 -18.07 12.49 37.61
N ARG A 477 -17.06 11.83 37.02
CA ARG A 477 -15.76 11.58 37.65
C ARG A 477 -14.71 12.56 37.13
N GLN A 478 -13.77 12.92 38.00
CA GLN A 478 -12.57 13.67 37.61
C GLN A 478 -11.43 12.68 37.43
N LEU A 479 -11.07 12.42 36.16
CA LEU A 479 -10.11 11.39 35.76
C LEU A 479 -8.99 12.01 34.91
N ASP A 480 -7.83 11.36 34.93
CA ASP A 480 -6.79 11.55 33.91
C ASP A 480 -7.07 10.53 32.79
N VAL A 481 -7.52 11.00 31.63
CA VAL A 481 -7.93 10.15 30.50
C VAL A 481 -6.78 10.02 29.52
N MET A 482 -6.29 8.83 29.25
CA MET A 482 -5.33 8.57 28.18
C MET A 482 -6.08 7.96 27.01
N ASP A 483 -6.38 8.75 25.98
CA ASP A 483 -7.14 8.31 24.80
C ASP A 483 -6.18 8.15 23.61
N LEU A 484 -5.81 6.91 23.32
CA LEU A 484 -4.85 6.55 22.26
C LEU A 484 -5.56 6.05 20.98
N THR A 485 -6.87 6.21 20.92
CA THR A 485 -7.64 5.95 19.69
C THR A 485 -7.28 6.97 18.61
N PRO A 486 -7.44 6.67 17.31
CA PRO A 486 -7.15 7.64 16.24
C PRO A 486 -7.93 8.95 16.34
N PHE A 487 -9.14 8.91 16.92
CA PHE A 487 -9.97 10.08 17.17
C PHE A 487 -10.48 10.04 18.62
N PRO A 488 -10.02 10.94 19.51
CA PRO A 488 -10.23 10.83 20.95
C PRO A 488 -11.64 11.28 21.38
N LEU A 489 -12.67 10.59 20.88
CA LEU A 489 -14.09 10.90 21.11
C LEU A 489 -14.44 10.88 22.60
N VAL A 490 -13.96 9.88 23.34
CA VAL A 490 -14.18 9.77 24.79
C VAL A 490 -13.43 10.88 25.51
N GLY A 491 -12.17 11.13 25.11
CA GLY A 491 -11.37 12.25 25.59
C GLY A 491 -12.11 13.60 25.47
N PHE A 492 -12.61 13.95 24.29
CA PHE A 492 -13.36 15.19 24.08
C PHE A 492 -14.59 15.30 24.98
N LEU A 493 -15.39 14.23 25.08
CA LEU A 493 -16.61 14.24 25.88
C LEU A 493 -16.33 14.39 27.38
N LEU A 494 -15.27 13.76 27.90
CA LEU A 494 -14.87 13.88 29.30
C LEU A 494 -14.15 15.20 29.61
N ALA A 495 -13.42 15.76 28.65
CA ALA A 495 -12.80 17.08 28.77
C ALA A 495 -13.84 18.19 28.97
N LYS A 496 -15.04 18.07 28.36
CA LYS A 496 -16.18 18.97 28.62
C LYS A 496 -16.61 18.98 30.09
N ASN A 497 -16.36 17.89 30.81
CA ASN A 497 -16.67 17.74 32.24
C ASN A 497 -15.46 18.03 33.15
N GLY A 498 -14.38 18.59 32.60
CA GLY A 498 -13.21 19.02 33.37
C GLY A 498 -12.09 17.96 33.51
N CYS A 499 -12.20 16.79 32.88
CA CYS A 499 -11.11 15.82 32.87
C CYS A 499 -9.90 16.34 32.07
N ARG A 500 -8.70 15.88 32.45
CA ARG A 500 -7.48 16.08 31.67
C ARG A 500 -7.30 14.90 30.72
N VAL A 501 -6.91 15.16 29.48
CA VAL A 501 -6.77 14.15 28.43
C VAL A 501 -5.33 14.11 27.94
N PHE A 502 -4.75 12.92 27.83
CA PHE A 502 -3.48 12.63 27.19
C PHE A 502 -3.78 11.96 25.85
N HIS A 503 -3.28 12.52 24.76
CA HIS A 503 -3.56 12.02 23.42
C HIS A 503 -2.32 12.13 22.55
N SER A 504 -2.13 11.19 21.63
CA SER A 504 -1.11 11.26 20.59
C SER A 504 -1.78 11.44 19.24
N MET A 505 -1.51 12.57 18.60
CA MET A 505 -1.96 12.79 17.22
C MET A 505 -1.14 11.88 16.30
N ARG A 506 -1.84 11.10 15.48
CA ARG A 506 -1.20 10.18 14.52
C ARG A 506 -0.75 10.88 13.25
N ASN A 507 -1.45 11.95 12.87
CA ASN A 507 -1.19 12.68 11.64
C ASN A 507 -1.47 14.18 11.85
N LYS A 508 -0.52 15.04 11.46
CA LYS A 508 -0.64 16.50 11.56
C LYS A 508 -1.80 17.07 10.75
N LEU A 509 -2.27 16.36 9.71
CA LEU A 509 -3.46 16.74 8.94
C LEU A 509 -4.72 16.83 9.83
N ASP A 510 -4.75 16.10 10.95
CA ASP A 510 -5.91 16.06 11.83
C ASP A 510 -6.00 17.27 12.77
N GLN A 511 -4.96 18.10 12.83
CA GLN A 511 -4.82 19.21 13.79
C GLN A 511 -5.93 20.26 13.65
N ASP A 512 -6.22 20.71 12.43
CA ASP A 512 -7.22 21.76 12.20
C ASP A 512 -8.63 21.31 12.61
N PHE A 513 -8.95 20.03 12.35
CA PHE A 513 -10.22 19.44 12.77
C PHE A 513 -10.29 19.25 14.28
N PHE A 514 -9.19 18.81 14.90
CA PHE A 514 -9.08 18.69 16.35
C PHE A 514 -9.28 20.05 17.06
N ASP A 515 -8.59 21.09 16.59
CA ASP A 515 -8.69 22.45 17.15
C ASP A 515 -10.08 23.06 16.94
N TYR A 516 -10.72 22.77 15.81
CA TYR A 516 -12.11 23.14 15.57
C TYR A 516 -13.02 22.57 16.65
N ILE A 517 -12.90 21.27 16.96
CA ILE A 517 -13.74 20.59 17.96
C ILE A 517 -13.56 21.23 19.34
N LEU A 518 -12.31 21.50 19.75
CA LEU A 518 -12.03 22.17 21.03
C LEU A 518 -12.75 23.52 21.11
N ARG A 519 -12.59 24.35 20.06
CA ARG A 519 -13.16 25.68 19.99
C ARG A 519 -14.69 25.68 20.06
N VAL A 520 -15.36 24.87 19.23
CA VAL A 520 -16.84 24.87 19.19
C VAL A 520 -17.48 24.24 20.42
N ASN A 521 -16.74 23.40 21.14
CA ASN A 521 -17.21 22.79 22.39
C ASN A 521 -16.77 23.56 23.65
N SER A 522 -16.10 24.71 23.51
CA SER A 522 -15.56 25.49 24.63
C SER A 522 -14.65 24.67 25.56
N ILE A 523 -13.88 23.73 24.99
CA ILE A 523 -12.90 22.93 25.73
C ILE A 523 -11.58 23.69 25.71
N SER A 524 -11.00 23.93 26.90
CA SER A 524 -9.71 24.59 26.99
C SER A 524 -8.59 23.69 26.44
N PRO A 525 -7.73 24.17 25.51
CA PRO A 525 -6.63 23.38 24.97
C PRO A 525 -5.68 22.82 26.04
N GLU A 526 -5.54 23.51 27.17
CA GLU A 526 -4.70 23.07 28.31
C GLU A 526 -5.18 21.77 28.97
N ARG A 527 -6.43 21.36 28.70
CA ARG A 527 -6.96 20.06 29.12
C ARG A 527 -6.32 18.91 28.34
N PHE A 528 -5.82 19.16 27.14
CA PHE A 528 -5.15 18.17 26.32
C PHE A 528 -3.63 18.26 26.46
N VAL A 529 -3.02 17.14 26.83
CA VAL A 529 -1.58 16.95 26.85
C VAL A 529 -1.21 16.10 25.65
N MET A 530 -0.56 16.72 24.68
CA MET A 530 -0.09 16.01 23.50
C MET A 530 1.13 15.17 23.85
N LEU A 531 0.98 13.86 23.71
CA LEU A 531 2.07 12.89 23.78
C LEU A 531 2.92 12.97 22.49
N PRO A 532 4.15 12.40 22.48
CA PRO A 532 4.95 12.31 21.27
C PRO A 532 4.14 11.77 20.08
N GLU A 533 4.42 12.30 18.88
CA GLU A 533 3.72 11.94 17.64
C GLU A 533 3.80 10.42 17.40
N GLY A 534 2.65 9.78 17.19
CA GLY A 534 2.58 8.34 16.95
C GLY A 534 2.83 7.45 18.19
N ALA A 535 2.78 7.98 19.41
CA ALA A 535 2.80 7.17 20.62
C ALA A 535 1.56 6.26 20.69
N ARG A 536 1.80 4.95 20.58
CA ARG A 536 0.76 3.89 20.57
C ARG A 536 0.82 2.97 21.79
N CYS A 537 1.72 3.23 22.75
CA CYS A 537 1.84 2.44 23.96
C CYS A 537 1.41 3.25 25.17
N ILE A 538 0.93 2.52 26.18
CA ILE A 538 0.72 3.08 27.50
C ILE A 538 2.09 3.39 28.07
N ASP A 539 2.36 4.66 28.34
CA ASP A 539 3.56 5.08 29.02
C ASP A 539 3.25 5.19 30.53
N PRO A 540 3.84 4.31 31.37
CA PRO A 540 3.57 4.29 32.81
C PRO A 540 3.84 5.62 33.51
N GLU A 541 4.72 6.48 32.98
CA GLU A 541 5.00 7.80 33.57
C GLU A 541 3.77 8.71 33.61
N PHE A 542 2.80 8.48 32.72
CA PHE A 542 1.56 9.27 32.63
C PHE A 542 0.35 8.56 33.24
N VAL A 543 0.51 7.38 33.85
CA VAL A 543 -0.58 6.59 34.44
C VAL A 543 -0.66 6.81 35.95
N LYS A 544 -1.86 7.08 36.46
CA LYS A 544 -2.16 7.29 37.88
C LYS A 544 -3.29 6.38 38.39
N PRO A 545 -3.51 6.26 39.71
CA PRO A 545 -4.56 5.41 40.31
C PRO A 545 -6.01 5.76 39.97
N ASN A 546 -6.24 6.83 39.20
CA ASN A 546 -7.56 7.26 38.71
C ASN A 546 -7.57 7.46 37.19
N SER A 547 -6.63 6.82 36.47
CA SER A 547 -6.54 6.95 35.02
C SER A 547 -7.57 6.08 34.32
N LEU A 548 -8.20 6.64 33.27
CA LEU A 548 -8.98 5.89 32.28
C LEU A 548 -8.16 5.82 31.00
N ILE A 549 -7.79 4.63 30.56
CA ILE A 549 -6.94 4.42 29.40
C ILE A 549 -7.78 3.78 28.30
N LEU A 550 -7.92 4.45 27.16
CA LEU A 550 -8.52 3.89 25.95
C LEU A 550 -7.39 3.57 24.98
N HIS A 551 -7.24 2.28 24.68
CA HIS A 551 -6.23 1.78 23.77
C HIS A 551 -6.90 1.04 22.62
N ASP A 552 -6.56 1.42 21.40
CA ASP A 552 -7.01 0.70 20.22
C ASP A 552 -6.06 -0.46 19.93
N VAL A 553 -6.50 -1.66 20.28
CA VAL A 553 -5.70 -2.90 20.25
C VAL A 553 -5.47 -3.38 18.82
N ILE A 554 -6.36 -2.97 17.92
CA ILE A 554 -6.40 -3.37 16.52
C ILE A 554 -6.27 -2.10 15.71
N ASP A 555 -5.29 -2.02 14.81
CA ASP A 555 -5.22 -0.89 13.89
C ASP A 555 -6.33 -0.95 12.82
N THR A 556 -6.45 0.13 12.04
CA THR A 556 -7.45 0.21 10.96
C THR A 556 -7.22 -0.80 9.83
N ASP A 557 -6.06 -1.45 9.81
CA ASP A 557 -5.70 -2.53 8.89
C ASP A 557 -5.97 -3.94 9.46
N GLY A 558 -6.43 -4.04 10.72
CA GLY A 558 -6.78 -5.29 11.37
C GLY A 558 -5.61 -6.00 12.07
N TYR A 559 -4.45 -5.36 12.20
CA TYR A 559 -3.30 -5.92 12.93
C TYR A 559 -3.40 -5.63 14.42
N LEU A 560 -2.97 -6.60 15.23
CA LEU A 560 -2.77 -6.39 16.66
C LEU A 560 -1.53 -5.53 16.90
N GLU A 561 -1.69 -4.47 17.67
CA GLU A 561 -0.57 -3.62 18.10
C GLU A 561 0.38 -4.40 19.04
N SER A 562 1.66 -4.47 18.66
CA SER A 562 2.64 -5.37 19.30
C SER A 562 2.94 -5.07 20.78
N ASN A 563 2.53 -3.89 21.25
CA ASN A 563 2.79 -3.42 22.62
C ASN A 563 1.59 -3.53 23.55
N PHE A 564 0.49 -4.18 23.11
CA PHE A 564 -0.75 -4.28 23.89
C PHE A 564 -0.58 -4.96 25.27
N PHE A 565 0.30 -5.96 25.40
CA PHE A 565 0.35 -6.81 26.59
C PHE A 565 1.27 -6.33 27.73
N ARG A 566 1.97 -5.20 27.59
CA ARG A 566 2.86 -4.70 28.65
C ARG A 566 2.09 -3.82 29.65
N THR A 567 1.33 -4.45 30.55
CA THR A 567 0.56 -3.75 31.60
C THR A 567 0.93 -4.14 33.02
N ASP A 568 1.92 -5.02 33.20
CA ASP A 568 2.30 -5.64 34.49
C ASP A 568 2.73 -4.65 35.59
N SER A 569 2.88 -3.36 35.26
CA SER A 569 3.33 -2.30 36.17
C SER A 569 2.34 -1.13 36.30
N LEU A 570 1.10 -1.25 35.83
CA LEU A 570 0.14 -0.15 35.94
C LEU A 570 -0.49 -0.13 37.34
N GLU A 571 -0.41 1.03 38.01
CA GLU A 571 -1.24 1.39 39.17
C GLU A 571 -2.74 1.19 38.86
N PRO A 572 -3.67 1.15 39.84
CA PRO A 572 -5.07 0.77 39.58
C PRO A 572 -5.78 1.74 38.62
N ALA A 573 -5.64 1.50 37.32
CA ALA A 573 -6.21 2.26 36.23
C ALA A 573 -7.25 1.40 35.52
N ILE A 574 -8.25 2.05 34.91
CA ILE A 574 -9.25 1.37 34.10
C ILE A 574 -8.74 1.37 32.66
N VAL A 575 -8.37 0.20 32.14
CA VAL A 575 -7.92 0.03 30.75
C VAL A 575 -9.07 -0.53 29.91
N LEU A 576 -9.37 0.15 28.80
CA LEU A 576 -10.35 -0.25 27.80
C LEU A 576 -9.67 -0.53 26.45
N PRO A 577 -10.03 -1.62 25.77
CA PRO A 577 -10.96 -2.67 26.20
C PRO A 577 -10.39 -3.51 27.35
N VAL A 578 -11.26 -3.94 28.29
CA VAL A 578 -10.85 -4.78 29.44
C VAL A 578 -10.42 -6.18 28.98
N THR A 579 -11.05 -6.69 27.93
CA THR A 579 -10.78 -8.01 27.35
C THR A 579 -10.88 -7.92 25.83
N ALA A 580 -9.97 -8.58 25.13
CA ALA A 580 -10.06 -8.81 23.69
C ALA A 580 -10.24 -10.31 23.42
N LEU A 581 -11.18 -10.67 22.55
CA LEU A 581 -11.41 -12.05 22.12
C LEU A 581 -11.03 -12.19 20.65
N ALA A 582 -10.00 -12.97 20.36
CA ALA A 582 -9.67 -13.36 18.99
C ALA A 582 -10.53 -14.56 18.57
N VAL A 583 -11.27 -14.42 17.46
CA VAL A 583 -12.08 -15.49 16.88
C VAL A 583 -11.51 -15.87 15.52
N ALA A 584 -11.30 -17.17 15.30
CA ALA A 584 -10.86 -17.70 14.01
C ALA A 584 -11.97 -18.57 13.39
N MET A 585 -12.17 -18.43 12.09
CA MET A 585 -13.17 -19.19 11.33
C MET A 585 -12.55 -19.68 10.01
N MET A 586 -12.80 -20.94 9.66
CA MET A 586 -12.50 -21.42 8.32
C MET A 586 -13.54 -20.91 7.34
N VAL A 587 -13.10 -20.25 6.27
CA VAL A 587 -13.97 -19.72 5.22
C VAL A 587 -13.55 -20.27 3.86
N TYR A 588 -14.51 -20.46 2.97
CA TYR A 588 -14.24 -20.72 1.56
C TYR A 588 -14.30 -19.39 0.80
N ALA A 589 -13.15 -18.91 0.32
CA ALA A 589 -13.02 -17.61 -0.33
C ALA A 589 -12.22 -17.69 -1.63
N PRO A 590 -12.85 -18.11 -2.76
CA PRO A 590 -12.17 -18.28 -4.05
C PRO A 590 -11.45 -17.02 -4.56
N TYR A 591 -11.98 -15.84 -4.21
CA TYR A 591 -11.37 -14.57 -4.57
C TYR A 591 -9.99 -14.38 -3.92
N ILE A 592 -9.81 -14.79 -2.66
CA ILE A 592 -8.51 -14.72 -1.98
C ILE A 592 -7.50 -15.64 -2.67
N ASP A 593 -7.92 -16.86 -3.02
CA ASP A 593 -7.07 -17.79 -3.78
C ASP A 593 -6.69 -17.22 -5.15
N CYS A 594 -7.65 -16.60 -5.85
CA CYS A 594 -7.42 -15.93 -7.14
C CYS A 594 -6.40 -14.78 -7.05
N CYS A 595 -6.38 -14.04 -5.95
CA CYS A 595 -5.42 -12.97 -5.70
C CYS A 595 -4.04 -13.46 -5.23
N ASN A 596 -3.88 -14.76 -4.97
CA ASN A 596 -2.71 -15.27 -4.27
C ASN A 596 -2.01 -16.45 -4.94
N LYS A 597 -2.72 -17.19 -5.81
CA LYS A 597 -2.19 -18.35 -6.54
C LYS A 597 -2.69 -18.36 -7.96
N VAL A 598 -1.81 -18.68 -8.90
CA VAL A 598 -2.12 -18.93 -10.30
C VAL A 598 -2.30 -20.41 -10.55
N ASN A 599 -3.24 -20.75 -11.44
CA ASN A 599 -3.42 -22.08 -11.98
C ASN A 599 -3.12 -22.06 -13.48
N ASP A 600 -2.32 -23.00 -13.97
CA ASP A 600 -1.92 -23.07 -15.39
C ASP A 600 -3.12 -23.16 -16.35
N SER A 601 -4.23 -23.76 -15.90
CA SER A 601 -5.48 -23.79 -16.69
C SER A 601 -6.10 -22.41 -16.92
N ASN A 602 -5.74 -21.41 -16.11
CA ASN A 602 -6.15 -20.02 -16.29
C ASN A 602 -5.22 -19.27 -17.25
N THR A 603 -4.01 -19.79 -17.45
CA THR A 603 -2.97 -19.22 -18.32
C THR A 603 -2.81 -20.05 -19.58
N LEU A 604 -3.93 -20.48 -20.17
CA LEU A 604 -4.00 -21.20 -21.45
C LEU A 604 -3.20 -22.53 -21.48
N GLY A 605 -2.94 -23.12 -20.31
CA GLY A 605 -2.16 -24.36 -20.16
C GLY A 605 -0.64 -24.14 -20.14
N PHE A 606 -0.16 -22.90 -20.23
CA PHE A 606 1.26 -22.59 -20.02
C PHE A 606 1.66 -22.83 -18.57
N LYS A 607 2.85 -23.37 -18.36
CA LYS A 607 3.41 -23.63 -17.04
C LYS A 607 3.93 -22.34 -16.40
N THR A 608 3.05 -21.62 -15.72
CA THR A 608 3.36 -20.33 -15.07
C THR A 608 3.26 -20.43 -13.54
N ALA A 609 2.36 -21.27 -13.05
CA ALA A 609 2.01 -21.42 -11.64
C ALA A 609 3.21 -21.78 -10.76
N LYS A 610 4.12 -22.65 -11.24
CA LYS A 610 5.32 -23.07 -10.50
C LYS A 610 6.19 -21.89 -10.07
N HIS A 611 6.30 -20.86 -10.90
CA HIS A 611 7.17 -19.71 -10.66
C HIS A 611 6.41 -18.60 -9.93
N MET A 612 5.19 -18.29 -10.36
CA MET A 612 4.37 -17.25 -9.72
C MET A 612 3.99 -17.61 -8.28
N ASN A 613 3.64 -18.87 -8.02
CA ASN A 613 3.15 -19.28 -6.71
C ASN A 613 4.24 -19.31 -5.63
N GLN A 614 5.52 -19.13 -5.98
CA GLN A 614 6.59 -18.91 -4.99
C GLN A 614 6.42 -17.58 -4.24
N TYR A 615 5.67 -16.64 -4.83
CA TYR A 615 5.33 -15.34 -4.23
C TYR A 615 3.93 -15.36 -3.60
N SER A 616 3.32 -16.54 -3.41
CA SER A 616 2.07 -16.67 -2.65
C SER A 616 2.31 -16.32 -1.20
N VAL A 617 1.34 -15.68 -0.56
CA VAL A 617 1.45 -15.21 0.81
C VAL A 617 0.50 -15.96 1.75
N SER A 618 0.92 -16.16 3.00
CA SER A 618 0.11 -16.83 4.03
C SER A 618 -0.92 -15.91 4.69
N LEU A 619 -0.74 -14.58 4.56
CA LEU A 619 -1.66 -13.56 5.05
C LEU A 619 -2.05 -12.66 3.88
N CYS A 620 -3.30 -12.74 3.45
CA CYS A 620 -3.87 -11.79 2.50
C CYS A 620 -4.49 -10.65 3.30
N SER A 621 -3.70 -9.63 3.61
CA SER A 621 -4.25 -8.31 3.98
C SER A 621 -4.84 -7.67 2.72
N PHE A 622 -6.10 -7.24 2.76
CA PHE A 622 -6.70 -6.51 1.63
C PHE A 622 -6.28 -5.03 1.60
N SER A 623 -5.76 -4.50 2.71
CA SER A 623 -5.08 -3.22 2.69
C SER A 623 -3.64 -3.43 2.24
N LYS A 624 -3.22 -2.59 1.29
CA LYS A 624 -1.80 -2.32 1.03
C LYS A 624 -1.18 -2.09 2.42
N PRO A 625 -0.19 -2.88 2.88
CA PRO A 625 0.47 -2.57 4.13
C PRO A 625 0.94 -1.11 4.02
N PRO A 626 0.72 -0.26 5.04
CA PRO A 626 1.08 1.14 4.95
C PRO A 626 2.56 1.22 4.60
N TYR A 627 2.86 1.73 3.41
CA TYR A 627 4.18 2.24 3.10
C TYR A 627 4.41 3.37 4.10
N ARG A 628 5.10 3.09 5.20
CA ARG A 628 5.79 4.15 5.92
C ARG A 628 6.99 4.52 5.05
N TYR A 629 6.76 5.51 4.17
CA TYR A 629 7.81 6.27 3.52
C TYR A 629 8.77 6.86 4.57
#